data_AF-A0A436BGE8-F1
#
_entry.id   AF-A0A436BGE8-F1
#
_cell.length_a   1.000
_cell.length_b   1.000
_cell.length_c   1.000
_cell.angle_alpha   90.00
_cell.angle_beta   90.00
_cell.angle_gamma   90.00
#
_symmetry.space_group_name_H-M   'P 1'
#
loop_
_entity.id
_entity.type
_entity.pdbx_description
1 polymer ?
#
loop_
_entity_poly.entity_id
_entity_poly.type
_entity_poly.pdbx_seq_one_letter_code
_entity_poly.pdbx_strand_id
1 'polypeptide(L)' 'VYDGPVAAPVEEGQPVGALRVWIGDTLSQETPLFAAESIGVGTLPQRALDAVKELAVGWLR' A
#
# COMPACT_ATOMS: atom_id res chain seq x y z
N VAL A 1 0.03 -11.23 5.12
CA VAL A 1 -1.07 -10.57 4.40
C VAL A 1 -0.71 -9.10 4.22
N TYR A 2 -0.83 -8.61 2.98
CA TYR A 2 -0.70 -7.20 2.63
C TYR A 2 -2.05 -6.51 2.87
N ASP A 3 -2.05 -5.37 3.55
CA ASP A 3 -3.25 -4.58 3.79
C ASP A 3 -3.21 -3.34 2.88
N GLY A 4 -3.87 -3.48 1.73
CA GLY A 4 -3.69 -2.58 0.59
C GLY A 4 -4.95 -1.82 0.20
N PRO A 5 -4.80 -0.64 -0.43
CA PRO A 5 -3.55 0.03 -0.79
C PRO A 5 -2.89 0.76 0.40
N VAL A 6 -1.55 0.82 0.41
CA VAL A 6 -0.80 1.61 1.41
C VAL A 6 -0.86 3.08 0.99
N ALA A 7 -1.63 3.88 1.73
CA ALA A 7 -1.76 5.31 1.46
C ALA A 7 -0.53 6.09 1.94
N ALA A 8 -0.04 6.99 1.09
CA ALA A 8 0.99 7.96 1.48
C ALA A 8 0.42 9.03 2.45
N PRO A 9 1.21 9.57 3.39
CA PRO A 9 2.64 9.29 3.58
C PRO A 9 2.89 7.99 4.35
N VAL A 10 4.00 7.34 4.04
CA VAL A 10 4.53 6.21 4.81
C VAL A 10 5.98 6.51 5.18
N GLU A 11 6.36 6.26 6.42
CA GLU A 11 7.73 6.46 6.89
C GLU A 11 8.53 5.14 6.85
N GLU A 12 9.85 5.23 6.65
CA GLU A 12 10.75 4.08 6.79
C GLU A 12 10.54 3.42 8.17
N GLY A 13 10.44 2.09 8.18
CA GLY A 13 10.18 1.32 9.39
C GLY A 13 8.72 1.32 9.87
N GLN A 14 7.80 1.97 9.16
CA GLN A 14 6.36 1.87 9.48
C GLN A 14 5.85 0.45 9.17
N PRO A 15 5.10 -0.22 10.08
CA PRO A 15 4.46 -1.49 9.77
C PRO A 15 3.43 -1.34 8.64
N VAL A 16 3.52 -2.18 7.61
CA VAL A 16 2.65 -2.15 6.42
C VAL A 16 1.95 -3.48 6.14
N GLY A 17 2.21 -4.50 6.96
CA GLY A 17 1.54 -5.79 6.85
C GLY A 17 2.28 -6.89 7.59
N ALA A 18 2.01 -8.13 7.21
CA ALA A 18 2.71 -9.30 7.73
C ALA A 18 3.10 -10.27 6.61
N LEU A 19 4.17 -11.02 6.78
CA LEU A 19 4.50 -12.20 5.98
C LEU A 19 3.96 -13.42 6.72
N ARG A 20 3.14 -14.23 6.04
CA ARG A 20 2.65 -15.51 6.58
C ARG A 20 3.27 -16.65 5.79
N VAL A 21 3.90 -17.59 6.48
CA VAL A 21 4.48 -18.81 5.89
C VAL A 21 3.64 -20.00 6.31
N TRP A 22 3.12 -20.73 5.34
CA TRP A 22 2.24 -21.90 5.55
C TRP A 22 2.96 -23.19 5.17
N ILE A 23 2.74 -24.26 5.94
CA ILE A 23 3.19 -25.62 5.62
C ILE A 23 1.96 -26.53 5.65
N GLY A 24 1.48 -26.91 4.46
CA GLY A 24 0.14 -27.47 4.31
C GLY A 24 -0.90 -26.47 4.79
N ASP A 25 -1.83 -26.93 5.64
CA ASP A 25 -2.88 -26.10 6.24
C ASP A 25 -2.44 -25.40 7.55
N THR A 26 -1.18 -25.58 7.96
CA THR A 26 -0.67 -25.00 9.21
C THR A 26 0.05 -23.68 8.95
N LEU A 27 -0.36 -22.60 9.63
CA LEU A 27 0.40 -21.35 9.67
C LEU A 27 1.67 -21.58 10.52
N SER A 28 2.82 -21.66 9.87
CA SER A 28 4.10 -21.97 10.52
C SER A 28 4.79 -20.73 11.10
N GLN A 29 4.65 -19.57 10.47
CA GLN A 29 5.26 -18.32 10.93
C GLN A 29 4.46 -17.11 10.47
N GLU A 30 4.41 -16.08 11.31
CA GLU A 30 3.97 -14.74 10.96
C GLU A 30 5.03 -13.72 11.40
N THR A 31 5.49 -12.88 10.46
CA THR A 31 6.53 -11.87 10.69
C THR A 31 6.02 -10.51 10.20
N PRO A 32 6.12 -9.41 10.98
CA PRO A 32 5.69 -8.10 10.51
C PRO A 32 6.56 -7.61 9.33
N LEU A 33 5.92 -6.92 8.37
CA LEU A 33 6.57 -6.25 7.25
C LEU A 33 6.55 -4.74 7.50
N PHE A 34 7.65 -4.09 7.14
CA PHE A 34 7.85 -2.66 7.34
C PHE A 34 8.19 -1.97 6.02
N ALA A 35 7.86 -0.69 5.90
CA ALA A 35 8.27 0.13 4.77
C ALA A 35 9.79 0.28 4.75
N ALA A 36 10.40 0.02 3.59
CA ALA A 36 11.85 0.09 3.43
C ALA A 36 12.38 1.52 3.25
N GLU A 37 11.51 2.47 2.91
CA GLU A 37 11.83 3.87 2.67
C GLU A 37 10.63 4.76 2.98
N SER A 38 10.88 6.04 3.26
CA SER A 38 9.82 7.03 3.42
C SER A 38 9.29 7.49 2.06
N ILE A 39 7.98 7.39 1.85
CA ILE A 39 7.28 7.93 0.68
C ILE A 39 6.34 9.04 1.16
N GLY A 40 6.65 10.28 0.74
CA GLY A 40 5.83 11.46 1.03
C GLY A 40 4.53 11.53 0.21
N VAL A 41 3.69 12.50 0.56
CA VAL A 41 2.49 12.81 -0.22
C VAL A 41 2.89 13.33 -1.61
N GLY A 42 2.17 12.87 -2.65
CA GLY A 42 2.35 13.37 -4.01
C GLY A 42 2.13 14.89 -4.11
N THR A 43 2.84 15.53 -5.04
CA THR A 43 2.72 16.97 -5.29
C THR A 43 1.30 17.36 -5.72
N LEU A 44 0.93 18.63 -5.54
CA LEU A 44 -0.41 19.11 -5.93
C LEU A 44 -0.74 18.82 -7.40
N PRO A 45 0.15 19.05 -8.39
CA PRO A 45 -0.13 18.71 -9.78
C PRO A 45 -0.32 17.21 -10.01
N GLN A 46 0.47 16.35 -9.36
CA GLN A 46 0.32 14.89 -9.45
C GLN A 46 -1.06 14.46 -8.95
N ARG A 47 -1.45 14.93 -7.76
CA ARG A 47 -2.76 14.62 -7.17
C ARG A 47 -3.92 15.15 -8.00
N ALA A 48 -3.77 16.31 -8.64
CA ALA A 48 -4.78 16.85 -9.54
C ALA A 48 -4.93 15.98 -10.81
N LEU A 49 -3.83 15.54 -11.41
CA LEU A 49 -3.87 14.61 -12.55
C LEU A 49 -4.48 13.27 -12.18
N ASP A 50 -4.16 12.73 -11.00
CA ASP A 50 -4.74 11.47 -10.53
C ASP A 50 -6.25 11.60 -10.30
N ALA A 51 -6.72 12.72 -9.74
CA ALA A 51 -8.15 12.99 -9.62
C ALA A 51 -8.86 13.08 -10.99
N VAL A 52 -8.22 13.68 -12.01
CA VAL A 52 -8.75 13.73 -13.37
C VAL A 52 -8.82 12.33 -14.00
N LYS A 53 -7.79 11.48 -13.79
CA LYS A 53 -7.81 10.08 -14.26
C LYS A 53 -8.92 9.29 -13.60
N GLU A 54 -9.04 9.38 -12.29
CA GLU A 54 -10.10 8.71 -11.51
C GLU A 54 -11.50 9.17 -11.95
N LEU A 55 -11.69 10.46 -12.23
CA LEU A 55 -12.95 10.97 -12.79
C LEU A 55 -13.24 10.38 -14.17
N ALA A 56 -12.25 10.35 -15.07
CA ALA A 56 -12.39 9.83 -16.42
C ALA A 56 -12.72 8.33 -16.44
N VAL A 57 -12.01 7.53 -15.63
CA VAL A 57 -12.25 6.08 -15.48
C VAL A 57 -13.57 5.83 -14.75
N GLY A 58 -13.88 6.62 -13.72
CA GLY A 58 -15.12 6.52 -12.95
C GLY A 58 -16.39 6.88 -13.73
N TRP A 59 -16.30 7.51 -14.90
CA TRP A 59 -17.44 7.71 -15.80
C TRP A 59 -17.62 6.59 -16.84
N LEU A 60 -16.62 5.73 -17.01
CA LEU A 60 -16.62 4.60 -17.95
C LEU A 60 -17.08 3.27 -17.29
N ARG A 61 -17.66 3.36 -16.08
CA ARG A 61 -18.23 2.24 -15.31
C ARG A 61 -19.74 2.30 -15.24
#